data_AF-A0A978T0M8-F1
#
_entry.id   AF-A0A978T0M8-F1
#
_cell.length_a   1.000
_cell.length_b   1.000
_cell.length_c   1.000
_cell.angle_alpha   90.00
_cell.angle_beta   90.00
_cell.angle_gamma   90.00
#
_symmetry.space_group_name_H-M   'P 1'
#
loop_
_entity.id
_entity.type
_entity.pdbx_description
1 polymer ?
#
loop_
_entity_poly.entity_id
_entity_poly.type
_entity_poly.pdbx_seq_one_letter_code
_entity_poly.pdbx_strand_id
1 'polypeptide(L)'
;MEKPYKRKVLFILGELSERDFDWMIATGYKKEVPVGTVLIQEGIPNEALYIVLKGTLSVCMAGLGNREISQVGCGEVLGEMSFVDNRPPSATVRASEDSVVLAIPRQPLMEKLQKDVLFALRFYRAISKFLSTRLRGVVNWFNDDKDLYLSSEVGAQQTEAPTFDEMAIAAARFEQLLKRLQ
;
A
#
# COMPACT_ATOMS: atom_id res chain seq x y z
N MET A 1 -13.55 -15.12 15.89
CA MET A 1 -14.08 -14.09 14.98
C MET A 1 -12.90 -13.33 14.40
N GLU A 2 -12.51 -13.64 13.16
CA GLU A 2 -11.39 -12.99 12.49
C GLU A 2 -11.79 -11.60 12.00
N LYS A 3 -11.03 -10.56 12.36
CA LYS A 3 -11.32 -9.18 11.95
C LYS A 3 -11.28 -9.07 10.41
N PRO A 4 -12.26 -8.40 9.78
CA PRO A 4 -12.42 -8.30 8.32
C PRO A 4 -11.25 -7.59 7.58
N TYR A 5 -10.29 -7.03 8.31
CA TYR A 5 -9.15 -6.28 7.75
C TYR A 5 -8.02 -7.15 7.20
N LYS A 6 -7.99 -8.47 7.50
CA LYS A 6 -6.97 -9.42 7.01
C LYS A 6 -6.99 -9.71 5.50
N ARG A 7 -7.82 -9.00 4.72
CA ARG A 7 -8.06 -9.31 3.29
C ARG A 7 -7.51 -8.26 2.30
N LYS A 8 -6.94 -7.14 2.76
CA LYS A 8 -6.29 -6.13 1.90
C LYS A 8 -4.84 -6.46 1.53
N VAL A 9 -4.43 -7.67 1.89
CA VAL A 9 -3.06 -8.11 1.98
C VAL A 9 -2.61 -8.47 0.55
N LEU A 10 -1.55 -7.79 0.08
CA LEU A 10 -0.57 -8.30 -0.90
C LEU A 10 -0.78 -8.06 -2.41
N PHE A 11 -1.60 -7.10 -2.84
CA PHE A 11 -1.78 -6.89 -4.28
C PHE A 11 -0.49 -6.60 -5.04
N ILE A 12 0.45 -5.85 -4.43
CA ILE A 12 1.70 -5.53 -5.11
C ILE A 12 2.65 -6.73 -5.16
N LEU A 13 2.66 -7.58 -4.14
CA LEU A 13 3.59 -8.72 -4.06
C LEU A 13 3.17 -9.90 -4.95
N GLY A 14 1.90 -10.01 -5.31
CA GLY A 14 1.42 -11.05 -6.23
C GLY A 14 1.91 -10.86 -7.66
N GLU A 15 1.97 -9.61 -8.14
CA GLU A 15 2.35 -9.29 -9.52
C GLU A 15 3.86 -9.33 -9.78
N LEU A 16 4.67 -9.18 -8.73
CA LEU A 16 6.12 -9.17 -8.83
C LEU A 16 6.68 -10.60 -8.96
N SER A 17 7.77 -10.78 -9.70
CA SER A 17 8.48 -12.05 -9.74
C SER A 17 9.35 -12.25 -8.50
N GLU A 18 9.82 -13.48 -8.25
CA GLU A 18 10.76 -13.75 -7.14
C GLU A 18 12.03 -12.91 -7.24
N ARG A 19 12.57 -12.73 -8.46
CA ARG A 19 13.75 -11.89 -8.68
C ARG A 19 13.51 -10.41 -8.35
N ASP A 20 12.32 -9.91 -8.63
CA ASP A 20 11.97 -8.52 -8.31
C ASP A 20 11.88 -8.34 -6.79
N PHE A 21 11.29 -9.32 -6.13
CA PHE A 21 11.14 -9.35 -4.69
C PHE A 21 12.47 -9.46 -3.95
N ASP A 22 13.34 -10.37 -4.40
CA ASP A 22 14.70 -10.50 -3.89
C ASP A 22 15.47 -9.18 -4.04
N TRP A 23 15.32 -8.51 -5.19
CA TRP A 23 15.92 -7.21 -5.42
C TRP A 23 15.38 -6.13 -4.47
N MET A 24 14.05 -6.10 -4.23
CA MET A 24 13.44 -5.16 -3.29
C MET A 24 13.91 -5.38 -1.85
N ILE A 25 14.07 -6.63 -1.42
CA ILE A 25 14.62 -6.96 -0.10
C ILE A 25 16.10 -6.54 0.00
N ALA A 26 16.90 -6.83 -1.04
CA ALA A 26 18.33 -6.52 -1.04
C ALA A 26 18.61 -5.00 -1.11
N THR A 27 17.71 -4.23 -1.75
CA THR A 27 17.86 -2.78 -1.93
C THR A 27 17.19 -1.98 -0.83
N GLY A 28 16.09 -2.50 -0.30
CA GLY A 28 15.37 -1.88 0.81
C GLY A 28 16.04 -2.15 2.15
N TYR A 29 15.62 -1.40 3.16
CA TYR A 29 16.05 -1.62 4.53
C TYR A 29 14.85 -1.57 5.48
N LYS A 30 14.95 -2.36 6.56
CA LYS A 30 13.95 -2.34 7.63
C LYS A 30 14.06 -1.02 8.39
N LYS A 31 12.93 -0.35 8.57
CA LYS A 31 12.82 0.89 9.37
C LYS A 31 11.77 0.68 10.46
N GLU A 32 12.19 0.86 11.70
CA GLU A 32 11.29 0.91 12.84
C GLU A 32 10.63 2.28 12.91
N VAL A 33 9.33 2.29 13.19
CA VAL A 33 8.50 3.50 13.24
C VAL A 33 7.73 3.44 14.56
N PRO A 34 8.29 4.00 15.65
CA PRO A 34 7.61 4.03 16.95
C PRO A 34 6.27 4.77 16.87
N VAL A 35 5.34 4.42 17.76
CA VAL A 35 4.04 5.10 17.86
C VAL A 35 4.16 6.62 17.87
N GLY A 36 3.30 7.30 17.12
CA GLY A 36 3.27 8.76 16.98
C GLY A 36 4.29 9.34 15.97
N THR A 37 5.24 8.54 15.49
CA THR A 37 6.25 8.95 14.50
C THR A 37 5.60 9.20 13.15
N VAL A 38 5.94 10.33 12.51
CA VAL A 38 5.54 10.63 11.13
C VAL A 38 6.46 9.90 10.16
N LEU A 39 5.91 9.02 9.35
CA LEU A 39 6.64 8.32 8.30
C LEU A 39 6.66 9.11 6.99
N ILE A 40 5.53 9.72 6.63
CA ILE A 40 5.37 10.56 5.44
C ILE A 40 4.70 11.86 5.88
N GLN A 41 5.22 13.00 5.45
CA GLN A 41 4.66 14.31 5.78
C GLN A 41 4.00 14.92 4.53
N GLU A 42 2.77 15.42 4.70
CA GLU A 42 2.04 16.12 3.64
C GLU A 42 2.86 17.29 3.09
N GLY A 43 2.87 17.43 1.75
CA GLY A 43 3.56 18.51 1.06
C GLY A 43 5.09 18.40 1.01
N ILE A 44 5.70 17.47 1.75
CA ILE A 44 7.16 17.26 1.75
C ILE A 44 7.51 16.10 0.81
N PRO A 45 8.40 16.29 -0.18
CA PRO A 45 8.82 15.22 -1.07
C PRO A 45 9.24 13.95 -0.32
N ASN A 46 8.72 12.80 -0.76
CA ASN A 46 9.04 11.52 -0.15
C ASN A 46 10.22 10.85 -0.89
N GLU A 47 11.18 10.35 -0.12
CA GLU A 47 12.44 9.78 -0.62
C GLU A 47 12.42 8.26 -0.76
N ALA A 48 11.34 7.59 -0.33
CA ALA A 48 11.22 6.14 -0.42
C ALA A 48 9.78 5.68 -0.63
N LEU A 49 9.63 4.51 -1.24
CA LEU A 49 8.40 3.72 -1.19
C LEU A 49 8.44 2.86 0.07
N TYR A 50 7.32 2.72 0.78
CA TYR A 50 7.29 1.91 2.00
C TYR A 50 6.29 0.77 1.88
N ILE A 51 6.64 -0.40 2.44
CA ILE A 51 5.75 -1.54 2.61
C ILE A 51 5.61 -1.79 4.11
N VAL A 52 4.37 -1.83 4.63
CA VAL A 52 4.13 -2.08 6.05
C VAL A 52 4.36 -3.56 6.36
N LEU A 53 5.31 -3.85 7.24
CA LEU A 53 5.67 -5.22 7.65
C LEU A 53 4.95 -5.65 8.93
N LYS A 54 4.72 -4.68 9.82
CA LYS A 54 4.04 -4.86 11.09
C LYS A 54 3.46 -3.53 11.53
N GLY A 55 2.35 -3.59 12.26
CA GLY A 55 1.71 -2.44 12.87
C GLY A 55 0.66 -1.80 11.95
N THR A 56 0.23 -0.61 12.36
CA THR A 56 -0.83 0.18 11.74
C THR A 56 -0.39 1.64 11.71
N LEU A 57 -0.65 2.31 10.58
CA LEU A 57 -0.39 3.72 10.38
C LEU A 57 -1.68 4.45 10.01
N SER A 58 -1.88 5.62 10.59
CA SER A 58 -2.97 6.53 10.32
C SER A 58 -2.61 7.48 9.18
N VAL A 59 -3.54 7.70 8.26
CA VAL A 59 -3.47 8.71 7.21
C VAL A 59 -4.29 9.91 7.65
N CYS A 60 -3.63 11.06 7.80
CA CYS A 60 -4.20 12.31 8.31
C CYS A 60 -4.08 13.41 7.26
N MET A 61 -5.12 14.25 7.09
CA MET A 61 -5.06 15.42 6.20
C MET A 61 -5.06 16.71 6.99
N ALA A 62 -4.10 17.60 6.73
CA ALA A 62 -4.01 18.90 7.38
C ALA A 62 -5.27 19.76 7.11
N GLY A 63 -5.78 19.73 5.87
CA GLY A 63 -6.99 20.44 5.47
C GLY A 63 -8.28 20.05 6.22
N LEU A 64 -8.26 18.94 6.96
CA LEU A 64 -9.37 18.49 7.83
C LEU A 64 -9.01 18.60 9.32
N GLY A 65 -8.11 19.52 9.69
CA GLY A 65 -7.68 19.68 11.09
C GLY A 65 -6.82 18.52 11.60
N ASN A 66 -6.01 17.92 10.71
CA ASN A 66 -5.19 16.74 11.00
C ASN A 66 -6.01 15.50 11.44
N ARG A 67 -7.27 15.41 11.01
CA ARG A 67 -8.15 14.28 11.27
C ARG A 67 -7.67 13.04 10.52
N GLU A 68 -7.74 11.89 11.18
CA GLU A 68 -7.54 10.58 10.55
C GLU A 68 -8.68 10.30 9.56
N ILE A 69 -8.32 10.01 8.32
CA ILE A 69 -9.27 9.68 7.23
C ILE A 69 -9.20 8.22 6.81
N SER A 70 -8.12 7.53 7.15
CA SER A 70 -7.91 6.13 6.81
C SER A 70 -6.81 5.53 7.67
N GLN A 71 -6.79 4.19 7.74
CA GLN A 71 -5.70 3.43 8.33
C GLN A 71 -5.09 2.51 7.29
N VAL A 72 -3.79 2.30 7.40
CA VAL A 72 -2.98 1.44 6.54
C VAL A 72 -2.26 0.44 7.42
N GLY A 73 -2.41 -0.84 7.11
CA GLY A 73 -1.87 -1.94 7.88
C GLY A 73 -0.85 -2.78 7.13
N CYS A 74 -0.44 -3.85 7.79
CA CYS A 74 0.46 -4.88 7.28
C CYS A 74 0.15 -5.31 5.82
N GLY A 75 1.17 -5.31 4.97
CA GLY A 75 1.10 -5.70 3.56
C GLY A 75 0.70 -4.57 2.61
N GLU A 76 0.30 -3.41 3.11
CA GLU A 76 -0.03 -2.24 2.27
C GLU A 76 1.20 -1.40 1.93
N VAL A 77 1.09 -0.66 0.83
CA VAL A 77 2.14 0.21 0.29
C VAL A 77 1.79 1.67 0.53
N LEU A 78 2.80 2.47 0.85
CA LEU A 78 2.70 3.89 1.16
C LEU A 78 3.71 4.70 0.31
N GLY A 79 3.30 5.89 -0.09
CA GLY A 79 4.12 6.80 -0.90
C GLY A 79 4.09 6.48 -2.39
N GLU A 80 3.27 5.53 -2.80
CA GLU A 80 3.09 5.07 -4.17
C GLU A 80 2.54 6.15 -5.10
N MET A 81 1.64 7.01 -4.62
CA MET A 81 1.07 8.10 -5.42
C MET A 81 2.17 9.09 -5.81
N SER A 82 2.89 9.61 -4.81
CA SER A 82 4.04 10.49 -4.98
C SER A 82 5.17 9.87 -5.80
N PHE A 83 5.27 8.54 -5.77
CA PHE A 83 6.20 7.83 -6.63
C PHE A 83 5.77 7.90 -8.10
N VAL A 84 4.52 7.56 -8.40
CA VAL A 84 3.99 7.46 -9.76
C VAL A 84 3.86 8.82 -10.46
N ASP A 85 3.30 9.83 -9.79
CA ASP A 85 2.99 11.11 -10.42
C ASP A 85 4.05 12.21 -10.16
N ASN A 86 5.08 11.87 -9.37
CA ASN A 86 6.16 12.77 -8.97
C ASN A 86 5.68 14.04 -8.24
N ARG A 87 4.55 13.94 -7.50
CA ARG A 87 4.03 15.04 -6.67
C ARG A 87 4.32 14.79 -5.18
N PRO A 88 4.38 15.85 -4.35
CA PRO A 88 4.44 15.68 -2.91
C PRO A 88 3.25 14.87 -2.36
N PRO A 89 3.39 14.21 -1.21
CA PRO A 89 2.31 13.48 -0.56
C PRO A 89 1.10 14.38 -0.28
N SER A 90 -0.09 13.86 -0.53
CA SER A 90 -1.37 14.55 -0.29
C SER A 90 -1.87 14.45 1.16
N ALA A 91 -1.22 13.63 1.98
CA ALA A 91 -1.59 13.40 3.37
C ALA A 91 -0.35 13.03 4.20
N THR A 92 -0.47 13.25 5.50
CA THR A 92 0.52 12.83 6.49
C THR A 92 0.22 11.38 6.90
N VAL A 93 1.25 10.55 7.01
CA VAL A 93 1.15 9.18 7.50
C VAL A 93 1.93 9.05 8.81
N ARG A 94 1.24 8.62 9.87
CA ARG A 94 1.78 8.55 11.23
C ARG A 94 1.53 7.17 11.82
N ALA A 95 2.50 6.61 12.52
CA ALA A 95 2.31 5.35 13.23
C ALA A 95 1.27 5.51 14.36
N SER A 96 0.21 4.68 14.36
CA SER A 96 -0.77 4.61 15.45
C SER A 96 -0.39 3.57 16.50
N GLU A 97 0.53 2.68 16.17
CA GLU A 97 1.20 1.74 17.06
C GLU A 97 2.65 1.51 16.58
N ASP A 98 3.48 0.88 17.41
CA ASP A 98 4.84 0.53 17.02
C ASP A 98 4.85 -0.34 15.75
N SER A 99 5.41 0.23 14.70
CA SER A 99 5.32 -0.30 13.36
C SER A 99 6.70 -0.59 12.77
N VAL A 100 6.73 -1.46 11.78
CA VAL A 100 7.93 -1.79 11.02
C VAL A 100 7.59 -1.69 9.55
N VAL A 101 8.45 -1.04 8.78
CA VAL A 101 8.29 -0.93 7.33
C VAL A 101 9.55 -1.38 6.59
N LEU A 102 9.39 -1.89 5.38
CA LEU A 102 10.49 -1.97 4.41
C LEU A 102 10.51 -0.64 3.66
N ALA A 103 11.59 0.12 3.81
CA ALA A 103 11.82 1.35 3.06
C ALA A 103 12.65 1.03 1.81
N ILE A 104 12.13 1.36 0.63
CA ILE A 104 12.80 1.17 -0.66
C ILE A 104 13.16 2.55 -1.20
N PRO A 105 14.45 2.93 -1.21
CA PRO A 105 14.86 4.26 -1.63
C PRO A 105 14.45 4.57 -3.08
N ARG A 106 13.98 5.81 -3.30
CA ARG A 106 13.41 6.26 -4.58
C ARG A 106 14.41 6.14 -5.72
N GLN A 107 15.66 6.55 -5.51
CA GLN A 107 16.67 6.57 -6.58
C GLN A 107 16.99 5.16 -7.12
N PRO A 108 17.40 4.17 -6.29
CA PRO A 108 17.58 2.78 -6.74
C PRO A 108 16.34 2.20 -7.43
N LEU A 109 15.14 2.49 -6.92
CA LEU A 109 13.90 2.04 -7.55
C LEU A 109 13.70 2.64 -8.94
N MET A 110 13.94 3.95 -9.09
CA MET A 110 13.87 4.62 -10.39
C MET A 110 14.89 4.05 -11.38
N GLU A 111 16.13 3.84 -10.95
CA GLU A 111 17.17 3.24 -11.80
C GLU A 111 16.79 1.82 -12.25
N LYS A 112 16.21 1.02 -11.35
CA LYS A 112 15.76 -0.34 -11.67
C LYS A 112 14.62 -0.32 -12.68
N LEU A 113 13.65 0.57 -12.53
CA LEU A 113 12.55 0.75 -13.49
C LEU A 113 13.04 1.16 -14.88
N GLN A 114 14.09 1.99 -14.95
CA GLN A 114 14.67 2.42 -16.23
C GLN A 114 15.48 1.31 -16.92
N LYS A 115 16.18 0.48 -16.14
CA LYS A 115 17.09 -0.55 -16.68
C LYS A 115 16.40 -1.89 -16.95
N ASP A 116 15.29 -2.18 -16.28
CA ASP A 116 14.59 -3.46 -16.39
C ASP A 116 13.11 -3.24 -16.75
N VAL A 117 12.82 -3.34 -18.05
CA VAL A 117 11.46 -3.18 -18.60
C VAL A 117 10.48 -4.19 -18.01
N LEU A 118 10.91 -5.43 -17.75
CA LEU A 118 10.03 -6.45 -17.21
C LEU A 118 9.67 -6.18 -15.75
N PHE A 119 10.64 -5.71 -14.95
CA PHE A 119 10.38 -5.21 -13.59
C PHE A 119 9.42 -4.03 -13.64
N ALA A 120 9.64 -3.05 -14.53
CA ALA A 120 8.78 -1.88 -14.65
C ALA A 120 7.33 -2.25 -15.01
N LEU A 121 7.12 -3.15 -15.97
CA LEU A 121 5.79 -3.61 -16.35
C LEU A 121 5.05 -4.24 -15.17
N ARG A 122 5.70 -5.15 -14.42
CA ARG A 122 5.10 -5.78 -13.25
C ARG A 122 4.86 -4.78 -12.12
N PHE A 123 5.82 -3.89 -11.86
CA PHE A 123 5.69 -2.84 -10.85
C PHE A 123 4.53 -1.89 -11.15
N TYR A 124 4.44 -1.32 -12.35
CA TYR A 124 3.36 -0.40 -12.69
C TYR A 124 2.00 -1.10 -12.77
N ARG A 125 1.95 -2.36 -13.22
CA ARG A 125 0.72 -3.18 -13.14
C ARG A 125 0.28 -3.38 -11.69
N ALA A 126 1.22 -3.66 -10.80
CA ALA A 126 0.99 -3.80 -9.36
C ALA A 126 0.40 -2.53 -8.75
N ILE A 127 1.03 -1.37 -9.00
CA ILE A 127 0.52 -0.07 -8.53
C ILE A 127 -0.85 0.26 -9.15
N SER A 128 -1.05 -0.03 -10.44
CA SER A 128 -2.32 0.25 -11.12
C SER A 128 -3.48 -0.56 -10.53
N LYS A 129 -3.26 -1.86 -10.26
CA LYS A 129 -4.23 -2.71 -9.57
C LYS A 129 -4.50 -2.20 -8.16
N PHE A 130 -3.44 -1.84 -7.42
CA PHE A 130 -3.55 -1.30 -6.07
C PHE A 130 -4.39 -0.02 -6.02
N LEU A 131 -4.05 0.99 -6.82
CA LEU A 131 -4.78 2.27 -6.87
C LEU A 131 -6.22 2.09 -7.36
N SER A 132 -6.45 1.20 -8.33
CA SER A 132 -7.80 0.87 -8.81
C SER A 132 -8.67 0.26 -7.70
N THR A 133 -8.10 -0.62 -6.88
CA THR A 133 -8.80 -1.21 -5.72
C THR A 133 -9.06 -0.16 -4.64
N ARG A 134 -8.11 0.75 -4.36
CA ARG A 134 -8.34 1.86 -3.43
C ARG A 134 -9.44 2.79 -3.90
N LEU A 135 -9.44 3.17 -5.18
CA LEU A 135 -10.45 4.05 -5.75
C LEU A 135 -11.86 3.44 -5.68
N ARG A 136 -12.01 2.15 -6.01
CA ARG A 136 -13.29 1.43 -5.82
C ARG A 136 -13.75 1.46 -4.36
N GLY A 137 -12.82 1.30 -3.42
CA GLY A 137 -13.13 1.41 -1.99
C GLY A 137 -13.65 2.80 -1.58
N VAL A 138 -13.08 3.87 -2.15
CA VAL A 138 -13.55 5.24 -1.92
C VAL A 138 -14.94 5.48 -2.52
N VAL A 139 -15.20 4.99 -3.75
CA VAL A 139 -16.52 5.11 -4.39
C VAL A 139 -17.60 4.38 -3.59
N ASN A 140 -17.30 3.19 -3.07
CA ASN A 140 -18.22 2.44 -2.23
C ASN A 140 -18.53 3.19 -0.92
N TRP A 141 -17.54 3.87 -0.33
CA TRP A 141 -17.74 4.69 0.86
C TRP A 141 -18.73 5.85 0.62
N PHE A 142 -18.65 6.49 -0.56
CA PHE A 142 -19.62 7.52 -0.94
C PHE A 142 -21.03 6.98 -1.23
N ASN A 143 -21.15 5.69 -1.62
CA ASN A 143 -22.45 5.05 -1.81
C ASN A 143 -23.06 4.57 -0.49
N ASP A 144 -22.27 4.00 0.42
CA ASP A 144 -22.73 3.61 1.76
C ASP A 144 -23.19 4.83 2.58
N ASP A 145 -22.58 6.00 2.41
CA ASP A 145 -23.02 7.26 3.05
C ASP A 145 -24.29 7.85 2.40
N LYS A 146 -24.66 7.37 1.20
CA LYS A 146 -25.93 7.69 0.52
C LYS A 146 -27.07 6.73 0.87
N ASP A 147 -26.80 5.60 1.50
CA ASP A 147 -27.84 4.65 1.94
C ASP A 147 -28.70 5.19 3.10
N LEU A 148 -28.37 6.36 3.65
CA LEU A 148 -29.28 7.10 4.54
C LEU A 148 -30.32 7.96 3.78
N TYR A 149 -30.23 8.10 2.45
CA TYR A 149 -31.15 8.97 1.69
C TYR A 149 -31.66 8.47 0.34
N LEU A 150 -31.21 7.33 -0.20
CA LEU A 150 -31.75 6.82 -1.47
C LEU A 150 -32.05 5.32 -1.40
N SER A 151 -33.24 5.00 -0.92
CA SER A 151 -33.91 3.74 -1.25
C SER A 151 -34.16 3.70 -2.76
N SER A 152 -33.45 2.83 -3.48
CA SER A 152 -33.95 1.89 -4.51
C SER A 152 -32.84 1.54 -5.50
N GLU A 153 -32.55 0.23 -5.51
CA GLU A 153 -32.03 -0.59 -6.62
C GLU A 153 -30.96 0.02 -7.54
N VAL A 154 -29.75 -0.53 -7.55
CA VAL A 154 -29.11 -1.14 -8.75
C VAL A 154 -27.89 -1.99 -8.34
N GLY A 155 -27.97 -3.29 -8.65
CA GLY A 155 -26.89 -4.03 -9.34
C GLY A 155 -25.66 -4.46 -8.54
N ALA A 156 -25.70 -5.70 -8.03
CA ALA A 156 -24.50 -6.43 -7.66
C ALA A 156 -23.58 -6.61 -8.88
N GLN A 157 -22.41 -5.96 -8.89
CA GLN A 157 -21.30 -6.31 -9.77
C GLN A 157 -20.23 -7.01 -8.96
N GLN A 158 -20.11 -8.32 -9.21
CA GLN A 158 -18.98 -9.15 -8.80
C GLN A 158 -17.72 -8.63 -9.50
N THR A 159 -16.87 -7.92 -8.78
CA THR A 159 -15.46 -7.81 -9.18
C THR A 159 -14.81 -9.17 -8.93
N GLU A 160 -14.23 -9.77 -9.97
CA GLU A 160 -13.39 -10.96 -9.86
C GLU A 160 -12.39 -10.75 -8.71
N ALA A 161 -12.59 -11.51 -7.64
CA ALA A 161 -11.62 -11.61 -6.57
C ALA A 161 -10.29 -12.13 -7.17
N PRO A 162 -9.13 -11.69 -6.67
CA PRO A 162 -7.86 -12.34 -7.03
C PRO A 162 -8.03 -13.85 -6.87
N THR A 163 -7.53 -14.62 -7.85
CA THR A 163 -7.62 -16.08 -7.79
C THR A 163 -6.92 -16.55 -6.51
N PHE A 164 -7.42 -17.65 -5.93
CA PHE A 164 -6.85 -18.22 -4.69
C PHE A 164 -5.32 -18.39 -4.80
N ASP A 165 -4.80 -18.69 -5.99
CA ASP A 165 -3.38 -18.83 -6.28
C ASP A 165 -2.58 -17.52 -6.15
N GLU A 166 -3.10 -16.39 -6.65
CA GLU A 166 -2.43 -15.09 -6.57
C GLU A 166 -2.30 -14.61 -5.11
N MET A 167 -3.36 -14.80 -4.31
CA MET A 167 -3.33 -14.46 -2.88
C MET A 167 -2.36 -15.35 -2.09
N ALA A 168 -2.33 -16.65 -2.39
CA ALA A 168 -1.45 -17.61 -1.73
C ALA A 168 0.04 -17.31 -2.02
N ILE A 169 0.37 -17.03 -3.27
CA ILE A 169 1.73 -16.64 -3.68
C ILE A 169 2.16 -15.36 -2.95
N ALA A 170 1.28 -14.37 -2.94
CA ALA A 170 1.60 -13.09 -2.35
C ALA A 170 1.80 -13.24 -0.82
N ALA A 171 0.98 -14.05 -0.15
CA ALA A 171 1.11 -14.32 1.28
C ALA A 171 2.42 -15.04 1.61
N ALA A 172 2.77 -16.07 0.84
CA ALA A 172 4.02 -16.80 0.98
C ALA A 172 5.24 -15.87 0.81
N ARG A 173 5.20 -14.95 -0.16
CA ARG A 173 6.27 -13.96 -0.36
C ARG A 173 6.39 -13.04 0.86
N PHE A 174 5.29 -12.51 1.37
CA PHE A 174 5.35 -11.64 2.53
C PHE A 174 5.92 -12.34 3.77
N GLU A 175 5.57 -13.60 4.00
CA GLU A 175 6.21 -14.40 5.05
C GLU A 175 7.71 -14.58 4.81
N GLN A 176 8.14 -14.81 3.56
CA GLN A 176 9.56 -14.85 3.21
C GLN A 176 10.27 -13.52 3.48
N LEU A 177 9.62 -12.39 3.20
CA LEU A 177 10.13 -11.06 3.53
C LEU A 177 10.41 -10.92 5.02
N LEU A 178 9.43 -11.30 5.84
CA LEU A 178 9.54 -11.22 7.29
C LEU A 178 10.68 -12.11 7.81
N LYS A 179 10.86 -13.31 7.24
CA LYS A 179 11.96 -14.23 7.61
C LYS A 179 13.34 -13.72 7.24
N ARG A 180 13.49 -13.03 6.10
CA ARG A 180 14.79 -12.54 5.61
C ARG A 180 15.24 -11.22 6.24
N LEU A 181 14.33 -10.52 6.92
CA LEU A 181 14.60 -9.26 7.62
C LEU A 181 14.70 -9.42 9.16
N GLN A 182 14.77 -10.66 9.65
CA GLN A 182 15.15 -11.04 11.01
C GLN A 182 16.64 -11.31 11.08
#